data_AF-A0A143Q4B3-F1
#
_entry.id   AF-A0A143Q4B3-F1
#
_cell.length_a   1.000
_cell.length_b   1.000
_cell.length_c   1.000
_cell.angle_alpha   90.00
_cell.angle_beta   90.00
_cell.angle_gamma   90.00
#
_symmetry.space_group_name_H-M   'P 1'
#
loop_
_entity.id
_entity.type
_entity.pdbx_description
1 polymer ?
#
loop_
_entity_poly.entity_id
_entity_poly.type
_entity_poly.pdbx_seq_one_letter_code
_entity_poly.pdbx_strand_id
1 'polypeptide(L)' 'MIYVVALIGLVVVAVLLWKSFGPETAAPRGRVTGPDDDPEFLWRMGRDAARERRRSIDRPEAGTDRPDTD' A
#
# COMPACT_ATOMS: atom_id res chain seq x y z
N MET A 1 -48.94 -5.27 -2.56
CA MET A 1 -47.68 -5.92 -2.12
C MET A 1 -46.52 -5.60 -3.05
N ILE A 2 -46.67 -5.75 -4.37
CA ILE A 2 -45.62 -5.40 -5.35
C ILE A 2 -45.11 -3.95 -5.22
N TYR A 3 -45.98 -3.01 -4.88
CA TYR A 3 -45.61 -1.61 -4.67
C TYR A 3 -44.62 -1.40 -3.53
N VAL A 4 -44.72 -2.19 -2.45
CA VAL A 4 -43.78 -2.11 -1.32
C VAL A 4 -42.41 -2.61 -1.74
N VAL A 5 -42.37 -3.73 -2.48
CA VAL A 5 -41.12 -4.28 -3.03
C VAL A 5 -40.47 -3.31 -4.03
N ALA A 6 -41.27 -2.71 -4.92
CA ALA A 6 -40.80 -1.71 -5.88
C ALA A 6 -40.23 -0.46 -5.19
N LEU A 7 -40.88 0.02 -4.13
CA LEU A 7 -40.41 1.17 -3.35
C LEU A 7 -39.06 0.87 -2.67
N ILE A 8 -38.91 -0.31 -2.07
CA ILE A 8 -37.65 -0.73 -1.45
C ILE A 8 -36.55 -0.83 -2.51
N GLY A 9 -36.84 -1.44 -3.66
CA GLY A 9 -35.90 -1.52 -4.78
C GLY A 9 -35.44 -0.15 -5.27
N LEU A 10 -36.37 0.80 -5.42
CA LEU A 10 -36.08 2.18 -5.81
C LEU A 10 -35.13 2.87 -4.80
N VAL A 11 -35.42 2.73 -3.49
CA VAL A 11 -34.60 3.30 -2.43
C VAL A 11 -33.18 2.71 -2.44
N VAL A 12 -33.06 1.39 -2.60
CA VAL A 12 -31.76 0.71 -2.68
C VAL A 12 -30.95 1.25 -3.87
N VAL A 13 -31.55 1.34 -5.06
CA VAL A 13 -30.88 1.88 -6.25
C VAL A 13 -30.47 3.34 -6.03
N ALA A 14 -31.33 4.18 -5.46
CA ALA A 14 -31.00 5.57 -5.15
C ALA A 14 -29.82 5.68 -4.17
N VAL A 15 -29.79 4.84 -3.13
CA VAL A 15 -28.68 4.79 -2.16
C VAL A 15 -27.39 4.30 -2.81
N LEU A 16 -27.46 3.29 -3.69
CA LEU A 16 -26.29 2.81 -4.41
C LEU A 16 -25.74 3.87 -5.36
N LEU A 17 -26.61 4.55 -6.10
CA LEU A 17 -26.24 5.67 -6.98
C LEU A 17 -25.64 6.83 -6.18
N TRP A 18 -26.18 7.14 -5.00
CA TRP A 18 -25.56 8.11 -4.10
C TRP A 18 -24.22 7.61 -3.55
N LYS A 19 -24.07 6.32 -3.24
CA LYS A 19 -22.81 5.80 -2.69
C LYS A 19 -21.70 5.76 -3.75
N SER A 20 -22.04 5.53 -5.01
CA SER A 20 -21.08 5.46 -6.13
C SER A 20 -20.82 6.80 -6.80
N PHE A 21 -21.84 7.66 -6.91
CA PHE A 21 -21.76 8.95 -7.61
C PHE A 21 -22.06 10.15 -6.72
N GLY A 22 -22.44 9.93 -5.46
CA GLY A 22 -22.59 11.03 -4.51
C GLY A 22 -21.29 11.80 -4.43
N PRO A 23 -21.38 13.12 -4.18
CA PRO A 23 -20.23 13.99 -4.17
C PRO A 23 -19.19 13.33 -3.29
N GLU A 24 -18.09 12.89 -3.93
CA GLU A 24 -17.00 12.18 -3.30
C GLU A 24 -16.68 12.98 -2.06
N THR A 25 -17.08 12.47 -0.89
CA THR A 25 -17.04 13.22 0.37
C THR A 25 -15.60 13.60 0.50
N ALA A 26 -15.31 14.86 0.18
CA ALA A 26 -14.04 15.28 -0.40
C ALA A 26 -12.94 14.42 0.17
N ALA A 27 -12.36 13.51 -0.63
CA ALA A 27 -11.13 12.85 -0.22
C ALA A 27 -10.30 13.96 0.41
N PRO A 28 -9.99 13.89 1.72
CA PRO A 28 -9.54 15.07 2.45
C PRO A 28 -8.43 15.67 1.60
N ARG A 29 -8.63 16.89 1.09
CA ARG A 29 -7.62 17.56 0.27
C ARG A 29 -6.45 17.78 1.21
N GLY A 30 -5.54 16.80 1.26
CA GLY A 30 -4.56 16.66 2.34
C GLY A 30 -4.71 15.44 3.26
N ARG A 31 -5.23 14.29 2.81
CA ARG A 31 -4.77 13.03 3.43
C ARG A 31 -3.31 12.89 3.05
N VAL A 32 -2.45 13.40 3.93
CA VAL A 32 -1.04 13.04 3.95
C VAL A 32 -1.05 11.54 4.16
N THR A 33 -1.00 10.78 3.06
CA THR A 33 -0.75 9.35 3.13
C THR A 33 0.59 9.24 3.83
N GLY A 34 0.59 8.56 4.98
CA GLY A 34 1.84 8.32 5.69
C GLY A 34 2.76 7.53 4.77
N PRO A 35 4.09 7.66 4.89
CA PRO A 35 5.03 6.86 4.11
C PRO A 35 4.72 5.36 4.16
N ASP A 36 4.13 4.88 5.26
CA ASP A 36 3.76 3.47 5.47
C ASP A 36 2.57 2.98 4.61
N ASP A 37 1.69 3.90 4.18
CA ASP A 37 0.51 3.58 3.36
C ASP A 37 0.74 3.86 1.86
N ASP A 38 1.91 4.41 1.51
CA ASP A 38 2.29 4.70 0.12
C ASP A 38 2.87 3.43 -0.55
N PRO A 39 2.20 2.90 -1.58
CA PRO A 39 2.66 1.68 -2.25
C PRO A 39 4.07 1.85 -2.86
N GLU A 40 4.40 3.06 -3.29
CA GLU A 40 5.72 3.42 -3.82
C GLU A 40 6.82 3.31 -2.75
N PHE A 41 6.55 3.69 -1.50
CA PHE A 41 7.52 3.63 -0.42
C PHE A 41 7.82 2.18 -0.01
N LEU A 42 6.77 1.37 0.17
CA LEU A 42 6.90 -0.07 0.45
C LEU A 42 7.67 -0.79 -0.65
N TRP A 43 7.41 -0.44 -1.91
CA TRP A 43 8.10 -1.02 -3.07
C TRP A 43 9.60 -0.65 -3.10
N ARG A 44 9.97 0.56 -2.67
CA ARG A 44 11.38 0.99 -2.56
C ARG A 44 12.10 0.25 -1.43
N MET A 45 11.52 0.21 -0.23
CA MET A 45 12.11 -0.48 0.93
C MET A 45 12.35 -1.97 0.66
N GLY A 46 11.38 -2.66 0.04
CA GLY A 46 11.54 -4.08 -0.32
C GLY A 46 12.67 -4.35 -1.30
N ARG A 47 12.91 -3.44 -2.26
CA ARG A 47 13.99 -3.57 -3.25
C ARG A 47 15.35 -3.33 -2.63
N ASP A 48 15.47 -2.35 -1.75
CA ASP A 48 16.73 -2.05 -1.09
C ASP A 48 17.12 -3.14 -0.09
N ALA A 49 16.15 -3.69 0.66
CA ALA A 49 16.36 -4.86 1.51
C ALA A 49 16.82 -6.10 0.70
N ALA A 50 16.22 -6.35 -0.46
CA ALA A 50 16.61 -7.45 -1.34
C ALA A 50 18.03 -7.26 -1.93
N ARG A 51 18.41 -6.02 -2.25
CA ARG A 51 19.76 -5.68 -2.75
C ARG A 51 20.83 -5.86 -1.68
N GLU A 52 20.57 -5.42 -0.45
CA GLU A 52 21.51 -5.57 0.67
C GLU A 52 21.74 -7.04 1.00
N ARG A 53 20.65 -7.84 1.02
CA ARG A 53 20.75 -9.30 1.22
C ARG A 53 21.56 -9.99 0.12
N ARG A 54 21.46 -9.53 -1.13
CA ARG A 54 22.32 -10.05 -2.21
C ARG A 54 23.77 -9.64 -2.02
N ARG A 55 24.04 -8.39 -1.64
CA ARG A 55 25.39 -7.88 -1.39
C ARG A 55 26.07 -8.60 -0.23
N SER A 56 25.35 -8.94 0.83
CA SER A 56 25.90 -9.70 1.95
C SER A 56 26.18 -11.17 1.59
N ILE A 57 25.38 -11.77 0.72
CA ILE A 57 25.64 -13.11 0.16
C ILE A 57 26.85 -13.08 -0.78
N ASP A 58 26.98 -12.04 -1.61
CA ASP A 58 28.11 -11.84 -2.52
C ASP A 58 29.37 -11.32 -1.82
N ARG A 59 29.33 -11.09 -0.49
CA ARG A 59 30.50 -10.84 0.34
C ARG A 59 30.87 -12.12 1.11
N PRO A 60 31.52 -13.10 0.46
CA PRO A 60 32.19 -14.15 1.20
C PRO A 60 33.44 -13.52 1.85
N GLU A 61 33.45 -13.46 3.17
CA GLU A 61 34.66 -13.65 3.98
C GLU A 61 35.94 -12.94 3.47
N ALA A 62 35.93 -11.62 3.27
CA ALA A 62 37.13 -10.84 2.94
C ALA A 62 37.71 -10.16 4.20
N GLY A 63 37.83 -10.90 5.31
CA GLY A 63 38.05 -10.28 6.61
C GLY A 63 38.62 -11.16 7.71
N THR A 64 39.48 -12.12 7.39
CA THR A 64 40.45 -12.64 8.36
C THR A 64 41.79 -12.98 7.69
N ASP A 65 42.42 -12.01 7.03
CA ASP A 65 43.87 -12.01 6.91
C ASP A 65 44.40 -11.05 7.98
N ARG A 66 44.72 -11.64 9.13
CA ARG A 66 45.51 -11.01 10.19
C ARG A 66 46.88 -10.69 9.58
N PRO A 67 47.41 -9.47 9.71
CA PRO A 67 48.82 -9.25 9.39
C PRO A 67 49.62 -9.87 10.52
N ASP A 68 50.12 -11.09 10.32
CA ASP A 68 51.14 -11.66 11.20
C ASP A 68 52.43 -10.86 10.95
N THR A 69 52.62 -9.83 11.75
CA THR A 69 53.91 -9.18 11.98
C THR A 69 54.61 -9.91 13.12
N ASP A 70 55.56 -10.80 12.80
CA ASP A 70 56.98 -10.80 13.26
C ASP A 70 57.72 -12.05 12.74
#